data_AF-A0A927BWZ2-F1
#
_entry.id   AF-A0A927BWZ2-F1
#
_cell.length_a   1.000
_cell.length_b   1.000
_cell.length_c   1.000
_cell.angle_alpha   90.00
_cell.angle_beta   90.00
_cell.angle_gamma   90.00
#
_symmetry.space_group_name_H-M   'P 1'
#
loop_
_entity.id
_entity.type
_entity.pdbx_description
1 polymer ?
#
loop_
_entity_poly.entity_id
_entity_poly.type
_entity_poly.pdbx_seq_one_letter_code
_entity_poly.pdbx_strand_id
1 'polypeptide(L)' 'MEYDQLAQRIRAFRKLKGHTQQELAERLGVSVAVLGSLERGTRRPDAKLLEHIADTLGIELAELVGNTYRIKD' A
#
# COMPACT_ATOMS: atom_id res chain seq x y z
N MET A 1 -9.95 -8.37 9.66
CA MET A 1 -9.44 -7.34 10.60
C MET A 1 -9.04 -6.09 9.82
N GLU A 2 -8.95 -4.91 10.42
CA GLU A 2 -8.66 -3.62 9.70
C GLU A 2 -7.47 -3.68 8.74
N TYR A 3 -6.48 -4.53 9.06
CA TYR A 3 -5.29 -4.73 8.25
C TYR A 3 -5.57 -5.35 6.87
N ASP A 4 -6.60 -6.19 6.78
CA ASP A 4 -7.00 -6.85 5.54
C ASP A 4 -7.54 -5.81 4.53
N GLN A 5 -8.17 -4.74 5.01
CA GLN A 5 -8.71 -3.69 4.14
C GLN A 5 -7.61 -2.83 3.52
N LEU A 6 -6.57 -2.48 4.30
CA LEU A 6 -5.41 -1.75 3.77
C LEU A 6 -4.68 -2.58 2.71
N ALA A 7 -4.42 -3.86 2.99
CA ALA A 7 -3.79 -4.78 2.03
C ALA A 7 -4.59 -4.87 0.72
N GLN A 8 -5.92 -4.97 0.83
CA GLN A 8 -6.83 -4.96 -0.33
C GLN A 8 -6.80 -3.63 -1.09
N ARG A 9 -6.76 -2.48 -0.40
CA ARG A 9 -6.68 -1.15 -1.02
C ARG A 9 -5.37 -0.96 -1.79
N ILE A 10 -4.22 -1.32 -1.21
CA ILE A 10 -2.91 -1.27 -1.91
C ILE A 10 -3.00 -2.06 -3.22
N ARG A 11 -3.51 -3.30 -3.15
CA ARG A 11 -3.67 -4.17 -4.33
C ARG A 11 -4.65 -3.61 -5.35
N ALA A 12 -5.77 -3.05 -4.90
CA ALA A 12 -6.80 -2.50 -5.77
C ALA A 12 -6.30 -1.27 -6.52
N PHE A 13 -5.69 -0.30 -5.83
CA PHE A 13 -5.14 0.89 -6.47
C PHE A 13 -3.96 0.56 -7.38
N ARG A 14 -3.07 -0.37 -7.00
CA ARG A 14 -2.01 -0.84 -7.91
C ARG A 14 -2.59 -1.34 -9.23
N LYS A 15 -3.61 -2.20 -9.17
CA LYS A 15 -4.27 -2.73 -10.37
C LYS A 15 -4.98 -1.63 -11.16
N LEU A 16 -5.65 -0.70 -10.50
CA LEU A 16 -6.32 0.43 -11.14
C LEU A 16 -5.35 1.32 -11.91
N LYS A 17 -4.12 1.50 -11.40
CA LYS A 17 -3.04 2.25 -12.05
C LYS A 17 -2.29 1.42 -13.11
N GLY A 18 -2.70 0.17 -13.36
CA GLY A 18 -2.11 -0.69 -14.39
C GLY A 18 -0.74 -1.27 -14.02
N HIS A 19 -0.32 -1.19 -12.76
CA HIS A 19 0.99 -1.69 -12.35
C HIS A 19 0.96 -3.19 -12.01
N THR A 20 1.97 -3.92 -12.48
CA THR A 20 2.36 -5.22 -11.94
C THR A 20 2.94 -5.06 -10.53
N GLN A 21 3.07 -6.15 -9.77
CA GLN A 21 3.78 -6.11 -8.49
C GLN A 21 5.26 -5.77 -8.66
N GLN A 22 5.87 -6.17 -9.78
CA GLN A 22 7.27 -5.86 -10.06
C GLN A 22 7.46 -4.36 -10.27
N GLU A 23 6.65 -3.73 -11.12
CA GLU A 23 6.75 -2.29 -11.41
C GLU A 23 6.48 -1.42 -10.18
N LEU A 24 5.46 -1.75 -9.38
CA LEU A 24 5.21 -0.97 -8.16
C LEU A 24 6.32 -1.18 -7.13
N ALA A 25 6.82 -2.40 -6.96
CA ALA A 25 7.90 -2.68 -6.02
C ALA A 25 9.19 -1.92 -6.40
N GLU A 26 9.52 -1.88 -7.68
CA GLU A 26 10.65 -1.11 -8.22
C GLU A 26 10.49 0.39 -7.93
N ARG A 27 9.33 0.97 -8.20
CA ARG A 27 9.03 2.39 -7.90
C ARG A 27 9.13 2.72 -6.41
N LEU A 28 8.73 1.79 -5.56
CA LEU A 28 8.79 1.93 -4.10
C LEU A 28 10.17 1.62 -3.50
N GLY A 29 11.13 1.14 -4.30
CA GLY A 29 12.44 0.72 -3.80
C GLY A 29 12.38 -0.48 -2.84
N VAL A 30 11.38 -1.37 -3.01
CA VAL A 30 11.24 -2.59 -2.20
C VAL A 30 11.29 -3.84 -3.07
N SER A 31 11.48 -5.01 -2.47
CA SER A 31 11.38 -6.26 -3.22
C SER A 31 9.93 -6.62 -3.54
N VAL A 32 9.72 -7.36 -4.63
CA VAL A 32 8.39 -7.90 -5.00
C VAL A 32 7.79 -8.74 -3.87
N ALA A 33 8.62 -9.47 -3.12
CA ALA A 33 8.20 -10.26 -1.96
C ALA A 33 7.68 -9.38 -0.80
N VAL A 34 8.29 -8.20 -0.59
CA VAL A 34 7.80 -7.21 0.37
C VAL A 34 6.44 -6.70 -0.06
N LEU A 35 6.30 -6.20 -1.29
CA LEU A 35 5.01 -5.71 -1.79
C LEU A 35 3.93 -6.81 -1.73
N GLY A 36 4.25 -8.03 -2.13
CA GLY A 36 3.33 -9.16 -2.04
C GLY A 36 2.89 -9.46 -0.60
N SER A 37 3.78 -9.28 0.39
CA SER A 37 3.43 -9.46 1.81
C SER A 37 2.54 -8.33 2.34
N LEU A 38 2.73 -7.10 1.84
CA LEU A 38 1.84 -5.98 2.14
C LEU A 38 0.43 -6.25 1.57
N GLU A 39 0.34 -6.65 0.29
CA GLU A 39 -0.95 -6.93 -0.38
C GLU A 39 -1.69 -8.16 0.13
N ARG A 40 -0.99 -9.09 0.79
CA ARG A 40 -1.61 -10.24 1.48
C ARG A 40 -1.96 -9.95 2.94
N GLY A 41 -1.56 -8.81 3.48
CA GLY A 41 -1.77 -8.51 4.89
C GLY A 41 -0.86 -9.28 5.85
N THR A 42 0.26 -9.87 5.36
CA THR A 42 1.18 -10.64 6.21
C THR A 42 2.36 -9.81 6.75
N ARG A 43 2.52 -8.58 6.29
CA ARG A 43 3.50 -7.61 6.80
C ARG A 43 2.84 -6.24 6.89
N ARG A 44 3.03 -5.51 7.98
CA ARG A 44 2.54 -4.13 8.20
C ARG A 44 3.51 -3.09 7.62
N PRO A 45 3.06 -2.12 6.79
CA PRO A 45 3.86 -0.96 6.42
C PRO A 45 3.94 0.02 7.58
N ASP A 46 5.04 0.75 7.67
CA ASP A 46 5.14 1.93 8.52
C ASP A 46 4.50 3.16 7.84
N ALA A 47 4.41 4.28 8.56
CA ALA A 47 3.80 5.51 8.05
C ALA A 47 4.51 6.03 6.80
N LYS A 48 5.85 6.02 6.78
CA LYS A 48 6.64 6.49 5.65
C LYS A 48 6.40 5.67 4.39
N LEU A 49 6.30 4.34 4.51
CA LEU A 49 5.99 3.49 3.38
C LEU A 49 4.54 3.68 2.90
N LEU A 50 3.59 3.98 3.79
CA LEU A 50 2.21 4.30 3.39
C LEU A 50 2.13 5.60 2.58
N GLU A 51 2.81 6.65 3.03
CA GLU A 51 2.94 7.91 2.29
C GLU A 51 3.57 7.65 0.91
N HIS A 52 4.68 6.91 0.87
CA HIS A 52 5.35 6.61 -0.38
C HIS A 52 4.51 5.77 -1.35
N ILE A 53 3.67 4.85 -0.83
CA ILE A 53 2.71 4.10 -1.63
C ILE A 53 1.63 5.02 -2.20
N ALA A 54 1.06 5.91 -1.39
CA ALA A 54 0.04 6.85 -1.83
C ALA A 54 0.57 7.78 -2.94
N ASP A 55 1.75 8.37 -2.72
CA ASP A 55 2.43 9.23 -3.70
C ASP A 55 2.70 8.50 -5.01
N THR A 56 3.25 7.28 -4.94
CA THR A 56 3.59 6.47 -6.12
C THR A 56 2.35 6.07 -6.91
N LEU A 57 1.23 5.82 -6.22
CA LEU A 57 -0.05 5.51 -6.86
C LEU A 57 -0.82 6.77 -7.30
N GLY A 58 -0.37 7.96 -6.92
CA GLY A 58 -1.03 9.23 -7.22
C GLY A 58 -2.46 9.26 -6.67
N ILE A 59 -2.60 8.98 -5.38
CA ILE A 59 -3.85 9.04 -4.59
C ILE A 59 -3.55 9.71 -3.25
N GLU A 60 -4.57 10.20 -2.56
CA GLU A 60 -4.38 10.71 -1.21
C GLU A 60 -4.10 9.56 -0.22
N LEU A 61 -3.30 9.84 0.80
CA LEU A 61 -3.05 8.87 1.88
C LEU A 61 -4.37 8.41 2.52
N ALA A 62 -5.33 9.32 2.68
CA ALA A 62 -6.67 9.02 3.22
C ALA A 62 -7.44 7.98 2.39
N GLU A 63 -7.30 8.00 1.05
CA GLU A 63 -7.92 7.01 0.17
C GLU A 63 -7.28 5.62 0.34
N LEU A 64 -5.96 5.59 0.56
CA LEU A 64 -5.22 4.35 0.76
C LEU A 64 -5.54 3.68 2.10
N VAL A 65 -5.54 4.47 3.18
CA VAL A 65 -5.73 3.94 4.54
C VAL A 65 -7.19 3.80 4.93
N GLY A 66 -8.07 4.62 4.36
CA GLY A 66 -9.49 4.72 4.68
C GLY A 66 -9.76 5.35 6.05
N ASN A 67 -11.04 5.55 6.38
CA ASN A 67 -11.49 6.21 7.61
C ASN A 67 -11.14 5.47 8.92
N THR A 68 -10.56 4.27 8.84
CA THR A 68 -10.19 3.45 10.01
C THR A 68 -8.77 3.68 10.50
N TYR A 69 -7.93 4.42 9.77
CA TYR A 69 -6.55 4.67 10.19
C TYR A 69 -6.48 5.84 11.17
N ARG A 70 -6.51 5.53 12.46
CA ARG A 70 -6.17 6.52 13.49
C ARG A 70 -4.65 6.63 13.54
N ILE A 71 -4.11 7.76 13.10
CA ILE A 71 -2.72 8.12 13.39
C ILE A 71 -2.61 8.14 14.92
N LYS A 72 -1.82 7.21 15.48
CA LYS A 72 -1.39 7.32 16.87
C LYS A 72 -0.20 8.27 16.84
N ASP A 73 -0.41 9.45 17.42
CA ASP A 73 0.65 10.38 17.82
C ASP A 73 1.72 9.65 18.65
#